data_AF-A0AAW4X4W2-F1
#
_entry.id   AF-A0AAW4X4W2-F1
#
_cell.length_a   1.000
_cell.length_b   1.000
_cell.length_c   1.000
_cell.angle_alpha   90.00
_cell.angle_beta   90.00
_cell.angle_gamma   90.00
#
_symmetry.space_group_name_H-M   'P 1'
#
loop_
_entity.id
_entity.type
_entity.pdbx_description
1 polymer ?
#
loop_
_entity_poly.entity_id
_entity_poly.type
_entity_poly.pdbx_seq_one_letter_code
_entity_poly.pdbx_strand_id
1 'polypeptide(L)'
;MNREEIEDHLSSVVLGLNTNKIKLTQIKKLDKQIAENEAQLNRSLIKIPFVHKKILDDMGIIKHHVPTLLEQNKQLVTKYNKKLKEAQQLEGQIVNHLKAVIDDYSHSTGKNRETKKKLIDSYFSNYSINEKLDECDQLERWK
;
A
#
# COMPACT_ATOMS: atom_id res chain seq x y z
N MET A 1 -5.04 30.42 -3.83
CA MET A 1 -4.21 29.72 -4.83
C MET A 1 -4.56 30.22 -6.22
N ASN A 2 -3.52 30.42 -7.05
CA ASN A 2 -3.65 30.64 -8.48
C ASN A 2 -3.91 29.30 -9.21
N ARG A 3 -4.11 29.34 -10.53
CA ARG A 3 -4.41 28.13 -11.31
C ARG A 3 -3.27 27.11 -11.27
N GLU A 4 -2.03 27.56 -11.44
CA GLU A 4 -0.83 26.69 -11.49
C GLU A 4 -0.60 25.97 -10.15
N GLU A 5 -0.80 26.67 -9.03
CA GLU A 5 -0.72 26.09 -7.68
C GLU A 5 -1.79 25.00 -7.48
N ILE A 6 -3.01 25.19 -8.00
CA ILE A 6 -4.06 24.16 -7.89
C ILE A 6 -3.72 22.96 -8.77
N GLU A 7 -3.20 23.18 -9.98
CA GLU A 7 -2.74 22.11 -10.87
C GLU A 7 -1.60 21.30 -10.25
N ASP A 8 -0.65 21.95 -9.57
CA ASP A 8 0.47 21.29 -8.88
C ASP A 8 -0.01 20.44 -7.69
N HIS A 9 -0.92 20.98 -6.86
CA HIS A 9 -1.51 20.23 -5.76
C HIS A 9 -2.34 19.03 -6.25
N LEU A 10 -3.15 19.20 -7.30
CA LEU A 10 -3.94 18.11 -7.88
C LEU A 10 -3.06 17.06 -8.55
N SER A 11 -1.99 17.47 -9.23
CA SER A 11 -0.99 16.55 -9.80
C SER A 11 -0.29 15.73 -8.71
N SER A 12 0.11 16.38 -7.62
CA SER A 12 0.71 15.73 -6.44
C SER A 12 -0.24 14.72 -5.80
N VAL A 13 -1.54 15.04 -5.70
CA VAL A 13 -2.58 14.11 -5.22
C VAL A 13 -2.69 12.89 -6.14
N VAL A 14 -2.80 13.08 -7.46
CA VAL A 14 -2.93 11.97 -8.42
C VAL A 14 -1.69 11.05 -8.39
N LEU A 15 -0.48 11.64 -8.40
CA LEU A 15 0.77 10.89 -8.30
C LEU A 15 0.89 10.15 -6.97
N GLY A 16 0.49 10.80 -5.87
CA GLY A 16 0.43 10.20 -4.54
C GLY A 16 -0.52 9.00 -4.49
N LEU A 17 -1.72 9.13 -5.04
CA LEU A 17 -2.72 8.05 -5.08
C LEU A 17 -2.20 6.83 -5.86
N ASN A 18 -1.62 7.05 -7.05
CA ASN A 18 -1.02 5.98 -7.85
C ASN A 18 0.14 5.28 -7.12
N THR A 19 1.02 6.07 -6.50
CA THR A 19 2.13 5.53 -5.71
C THR A 19 1.63 4.73 -4.51
N ASN A 20 0.57 5.20 -3.85
CA ASN A 20 -0.04 4.49 -2.72
C ASN A 20 -0.66 3.16 -3.15
N LYS A 21 -1.34 3.12 -4.31
CA LYS A 21 -1.89 1.89 -4.90
C LYS A 21 -0.81 0.83 -5.16
N ILE A 22 0.33 1.24 -5.71
CA ILE A 22 1.49 0.36 -5.92
C ILE A 22 2.00 -0.17 -4.56
N LYS A 23 2.17 0.70 -3.56
CA LYS A 23 2.61 0.31 -2.21
C LYS A 23 1.64 -0.67 -1.57
N LEU A 24 0.32 -0.44 -1.64
CA LEU A 24 -0.72 -1.33 -1.12
C LEU A 24 -0.65 -2.71 -1.80
N THR A 25 -0.41 -2.76 -3.10
CA THR A 25 -0.26 -4.02 -3.84
C THR A 25 0.98 -4.79 -3.36
N GLN A 26 2.10 -4.09 -3.13
CA GLN A 26 3.31 -4.70 -2.57
C GLN A 26 3.10 -5.20 -1.14
N ILE A 27 2.37 -4.44 -0.31
CA ILE A 27 2.00 -4.82 1.07
C ILE A 27 1.14 -6.10 1.04
N LYS A 28 0.13 -6.19 0.17
CA LYS A 28 -0.68 -7.41 0.01
C LYS A 28 0.15 -8.63 -0.40
N LYS A 29 1.14 -8.45 -1.28
CA LYS A 29 2.06 -9.54 -1.66
C LYS A 29 2.90 -10.02 -0.47
N LEU A 30 3.43 -9.08 0.33
CA LEU A 30 4.19 -9.41 1.54
C LEU A 30 3.31 -10.12 2.57
N ASP A 31 2.07 -9.67 2.76
CA ASP A 31 1.10 -10.29 3.66
C ASP A 31 0.84 -11.75 3.29
N LYS A 32 0.62 -12.02 1.99
CA LYS A 32 0.48 -13.40 1.48
C LYS A 32 1.71 -14.26 1.76
N GLN A 33 2.92 -13.72 1.55
CA GLN A 33 4.18 -14.43 1.82
C GLN A 33 4.37 -14.72 3.33
N ILE A 34 4.01 -13.78 4.19
CA ILE A 34 4.05 -13.97 5.66
C ILE A 34 3.07 -15.09 6.06
N ALA A 35 1.84 -15.08 5.53
CA ALA A 35 0.85 -16.11 5.81
C ALA A 35 1.29 -17.51 5.33
N GLU A 36 1.91 -17.60 4.15
CA GLU A 36 2.47 -18.86 3.64
C GLU A 36 3.60 -19.39 4.54
N ASN A 37 4.50 -18.51 4.98
CA ASN A 37 5.59 -18.85 5.91
C ASN A 37 5.05 -19.29 7.28
N GLU A 38 4.02 -18.62 7.81
CA GLU A 38 3.37 -19.00 9.07
C GLU A 38 2.67 -20.37 8.96
N ALA A 39 2.02 -20.67 7.84
CA ALA A 39 1.43 -21.97 7.60
C ALA A 39 2.51 -23.07 7.54
N GLN A 40 3.66 -22.79 6.92
CA GLN A 40 4.79 -23.73 6.86
C GLN A 40 5.41 -23.95 8.25
N LEU A 41 5.63 -22.88 9.03
CA LEU A 41 6.11 -22.97 10.41
C LEU A 41 5.15 -23.79 11.29
N ASN A 42 3.84 -23.55 11.19
CA ASN A 42 2.84 -24.30 11.94
C ASN A 42 2.81 -25.80 11.58
N ARG A 43 3.11 -26.16 10.33
CA ARG A 43 3.26 -27.56 9.90
C ARG A 43 4.53 -28.22 10.44
N SER A 44 5.60 -27.44 10.67
CA SER A 44 6.86 -27.92 11.25
C SER A 44 6.83 -28.10 12.77
N LEU A 45 5.76 -27.66 13.46
CA LEU A 45 5.63 -27.82 14.91
C LEU A 45 5.13 -29.22 15.28
N ILE A 46 5.89 -29.93 16.11
CA ILE A 46 5.45 -31.21 16.68
C ILE A 46 4.55 -30.92 17.89
N LYS A 47 3.31 -31.41 17.83
CA LYS A 47 2.36 -31.32 18.94
C LYS A 47 2.67 -32.45 19.93
N ILE A 48 3.01 -32.11 21.18
CA ILE A 48 3.18 -33.14 22.22
C ILE A 48 1.78 -33.58 22.67
N PRO A 49 1.42 -34.89 22.62
CA PRO A 49 0.04 -35.32 22.82
C PRO A 49 -0.54 -35.14 24.24
N PHE A 50 0.24 -34.66 25.22
CA PHE A 50 -0.19 -34.68 26.64
C PHE A 50 0.00 -33.34 27.36
N VAL A 51 0.73 -32.40 26.76
CA VAL A 51 1.19 -31.18 27.47
C VAL A 51 0.54 -29.92 26.92
N HIS A 52 -0.32 -29.99 25.89
CA HIS A 52 -0.81 -28.83 25.11
C HIS A 52 0.31 -27.91 24.58
N LYS A 53 1.58 -28.31 24.71
CA LYS A 53 2.75 -27.58 24.25
C LYS A 53 3.12 -28.03 22.84
N LYS A 54 3.57 -27.07 22.04
CA LYS A 54 4.18 -27.31 20.72
C LYS A 54 5.68 -27.14 20.88
N ILE A 55 6.47 -28.07 20.37
CA ILE A 55 7.93 -27.92 20.32
C ILE A 55 8.34 -27.73 18.87
N LEU A 56 9.31 -26.83 18.66
CA LEU A 56 10.11 -26.83 17.45
C LEU A 56 10.95 -28.12 17.45
N ASP A 57 10.92 -28.86 16.34
CA ASP A 57 11.74 -30.06 16.18
C ASP A 57 13.22 -29.68 16.02
N ASP A 58 13.90 -29.46 17.15
CA ASP A 58 15.35 -29.19 17.22
C ASP A 58 16.20 -30.47 17.15
N MET A 59 15.60 -31.66 16.94
CA MET A 59 16.34 -32.94 16.86
C MET A 59 17.04 -33.18 15.51
N GLY A 60 17.04 -32.20 14.60
CA GLY A 60 17.71 -32.32 13.30
C GLY A 60 16.99 -33.20 12.28
N ILE A 61 15.77 -33.69 12.57
CA ILE A 61 14.97 -34.52 11.66
C ILE A 61 14.23 -33.65 10.64
N ILE A 62 13.71 -32.49 11.04
CA ILE A 62 13.16 -31.49 10.12
C ILE A 62 14.22 -30.43 9.80
N LYS A 63 14.91 -30.66 8.67
CA LYS A 63 15.73 -29.76 7.81
C LYS A 63 16.03 -28.36 8.37
N HIS A 64 17.29 -27.90 8.18
CA HIS A 64 17.87 -26.54 8.38
C HIS A 64 17.05 -25.29 7.94
N HIS A 65 15.82 -25.49 7.49
CA HIS A 65 14.88 -24.53 6.95
C HIS A 65 14.15 -23.70 8.01
N VAL A 66 13.93 -24.21 9.23
CA VAL A 66 13.09 -23.52 10.24
C VAL A 66 13.74 -22.26 10.84
N PRO A 67 15.01 -22.27 11.29
CA PRO A 67 15.69 -21.05 11.74
C PRO A 67 15.81 -20.02 10.61
N THR A 68 16.09 -20.50 9.39
CA THR A 68 16.18 -19.69 8.18
C THR A 68 14.84 -19.03 7.83
N LEU A 69 13.72 -19.75 7.96
CA LEU A 69 12.36 -19.23 7.75
C LEU A 69 11.98 -18.18 8.80
N LEU A 70 12.34 -18.36 10.07
CA LEU A 70 12.09 -17.37 11.12
C LEU A 70 12.84 -16.06 10.84
N GLU A 71 14.10 -16.16 10.42
CA GLU A 71 14.91 -15.00 10.07
C GLU A 71 14.38 -14.29 8.81
N GLN A 72 13.97 -15.06 7.79
CA GLN A 72 13.29 -14.53 6.60
C GLN A 72 11.98 -13.84 6.97
N ASN A 73 11.17 -14.41 7.87
CA ASN A 73 9.89 -13.84 8.27
C ASN A 73 10.10 -12.52 9.05
N LYS A 74 11.10 -12.46 9.93
CA LYS A 74 11.50 -11.21 10.60
C LYS A 74 11.89 -10.12 9.60
N GLN A 75 12.65 -10.46 8.56
CA GLN A 75 13.01 -9.52 7.50
C GLN A 75 11.78 -9.06 6.69
N LEU A 76 10.86 -9.98 6.37
CA LEU A 76 9.62 -9.67 5.64
C LEU A 76 8.71 -8.74 6.45
N VAL A 77 8.48 -9.02 7.73
CA VAL A 77 7.70 -8.16 8.63
C VAL A 77 8.36 -6.79 8.78
N THR A 78 9.69 -6.72 8.86
CA THR A 78 10.41 -5.43 8.91
C THR A 78 10.19 -4.62 7.63
N LYS A 79 10.28 -5.26 6.46
CA LYS A 79 10.01 -4.62 5.16
C LYS A 79 8.55 -4.18 5.04
N TYR A 80 7.62 -5.00 5.51
CA TYR A 80 6.19 -4.69 5.57
C TYR A 80 5.94 -3.44 6.39
N ASN A 81 6.42 -3.41 7.64
CA ASN A 81 6.23 -2.26 8.55
C ASN A 81 6.84 -0.98 8.00
N LYS A 82 8.01 -1.06 7.35
CA LYS A 82 8.61 0.09 6.67
C LYS A 82 7.72 0.63 5.55
N LYS A 83 7.24 -0.26 4.67
CA LYS A 83 6.36 0.13 3.56
C LYS A 83 5.02 0.69 4.04
N LEU A 84 4.49 0.13 5.13
CA LEU A 84 3.26 0.62 5.76
C LEU A 84 3.46 2.05 6.28
N LYS A 85 4.55 2.33 6.99
CA LYS A 85 4.87 3.68 7.47
C LYS A 85 5.03 4.68 6.33
N GLU A 86 5.70 4.29 5.25
CA GLU A 86 5.82 5.13 4.05
C GLU A 86 4.45 5.40 3.39
N ALA A 87 3.57 4.40 3.33
CA ALA A 87 2.22 4.56 2.79
C ALA A 87 1.38 5.52 3.64
N GLN A 88 1.45 5.41 4.98
CA GLN A 88 0.76 6.32 5.91
C GLN A 88 1.28 7.76 5.80
N GLN A 89 2.59 7.95 5.64
CA GLN A 89 3.17 9.28 5.42
C GLN A 89 2.69 9.89 4.10
N LEU A 90 2.65 9.10 3.03
CA LEU A 90 2.15 9.52 1.73
C LEU A 90 0.66 9.86 1.77
N GLU A 91 -0.14 9.05 2.47
CA GLU A 91 -1.55 9.33 2.72
C GLU A 91 -1.75 10.67 3.42
N GLY A 92 -0.96 10.95 4.46
CA GLY A 92 -0.96 12.25 5.14
C GLY A 92 -0.65 13.41 4.21
N GLN A 93 0.32 13.25 3.30
CA GLN A 93 0.65 14.27 2.29
C GLN A 93 -0.50 14.50 1.32
N ILE A 94 -1.12 13.42 0.79
CA ILE A 94 -2.28 13.51 -0.10
C ILE A 94 -3.43 14.26 0.57
N VAL A 95 -3.74 13.91 1.82
CA VAL A 95 -4.80 14.57 2.61
C VAL A 95 -4.51 16.06 2.80
N ASN A 96 -3.25 16.43 3.04
CA ASN A 96 -2.86 17.83 3.19
C ASN A 96 -3.03 18.62 1.89
N HIS A 97 -2.59 18.08 0.75
CA HIS A 97 -2.79 18.73 -0.55
C HIS A 97 -4.28 18.86 -0.89
N LEU A 98 -5.10 17.84 -0.61
CA LEU A 98 -6.55 17.89 -0.79
C LEU A 98 -7.20 18.94 0.11
N LYS A 99 -6.83 19.01 1.39
CA LYS A 99 -7.34 20.04 2.31
C LYS A 99 -7.04 21.44 1.79
N ALA A 100 -5.82 21.71 1.35
CA ALA A 100 -5.45 23.01 0.80
C ALA A 100 -6.32 23.41 -0.40
N VAL A 101 -6.58 22.47 -1.33
CA VAL A 101 -7.45 22.70 -2.49
C VAL A 101 -8.91 22.91 -2.08
N ILE A 102 -9.42 22.12 -1.13
CA ILE A 102 -10.80 22.23 -0.62
C ILE A 102 -11.02 23.56 0.11
N ASP A 103 -10.07 23.95 0.97
CA ASP A 103 -10.14 25.20 1.71
C ASP A 103 -10.13 26.39 0.75
N ASP A 104 -9.21 26.40 -0.22
CA ASP A 104 -9.14 27.44 -1.24
C ASP A 104 -10.39 27.49 -2.13
N TYR A 105 -10.96 26.34 -2.51
CA TYR A 105 -12.22 26.26 -3.24
C TYR A 105 -13.39 26.81 -2.41
N SER A 106 -13.45 26.48 -1.12
CA SER A 106 -14.55 26.88 -0.22
C SER A 106 -14.62 28.39 -0.01
N HIS A 107 -13.47 29.07 0.00
CA HIS A 107 -13.36 30.53 0.10
C HIS A 107 -13.46 31.25 -1.25
N SER A 108 -13.52 30.52 -2.36
CA SER A 108 -13.66 31.10 -3.70
C SER A 108 -15.12 31.43 -4.04
N THR A 109 -15.33 32.55 -4.73
CA THR A 109 -16.68 33.01 -5.14
C THR A 109 -16.74 33.35 -6.63
N GLY A 110 -17.96 33.38 -7.18
CA GLY A 110 -18.23 33.77 -8.56
C GLY A 110 -17.49 32.93 -9.61
N LYS A 111 -16.97 33.60 -10.64
CA LYS A 111 -16.30 32.99 -11.79
C LYS A 111 -15.08 32.16 -11.40
N ASN A 112 -14.36 32.56 -10.35
CA ASN A 112 -13.17 31.87 -9.87
C ASN A 112 -13.52 30.46 -9.34
N ARG A 113 -14.63 30.35 -8.59
CA ARG A 113 -15.11 29.06 -8.07
C ARG A 113 -15.48 28.10 -9.21
N GLU A 114 -16.14 28.59 -10.25
CA GLU A 114 -16.55 27.77 -11.38
C GLU A 114 -15.35 27.24 -12.18
N THR A 115 -14.33 28.08 -12.40
CA THR A 115 -13.09 27.66 -13.06
C THR A 115 -12.35 26.60 -12.25
N LYS A 116 -12.22 26.79 -10.92
CA LYS A 116 -11.60 25.80 -10.03
C LYS A 116 -12.36 24.49 -10.00
N LYS A 117 -13.71 24.54 -9.97
CA LYS A 117 -14.54 23.34 -10.03
C LYS A 117 -14.30 22.54 -11.31
N LYS A 118 -14.33 23.18 -12.48
CA LYS A 118 -14.07 22.52 -13.78
C LYS A 118 -12.69 21.88 -13.83
N LEU A 119 -11.68 22.54 -13.25
CA LEU A 119 -10.32 22.01 -13.18
C LEU A 119 -10.25 20.76 -12.29
N ILE A 120 -10.82 20.83 -11.09
CA ILE A 120 -10.91 19.70 -10.14
C ILE A 120 -11.63 18.51 -10.81
N ASP A 121 -12.81 18.75 -11.39
CA ASP A 121 -13.61 17.71 -12.05
C ASP A 121 -12.84 17.05 -13.21
N SER A 122 -12.07 17.82 -13.98
CA SER A 122 -11.22 17.30 -15.07
C SER A 122 -10.15 16.33 -14.56
N TYR A 123 -9.43 16.69 -13.49
CA TYR A 123 -8.38 15.86 -12.91
C TYR A 123 -8.93 14.54 -12.34
N PHE A 124 -10.06 14.58 -11.61
CA PHE A 124 -10.67 13.37 -11.05
C PHE A 124 -11.38 12.50 -12.10
N SER A 125 -11.93 13.11 -13.16
CA SER A 125 -12.49 12.34 -14.29
C SER A 125 -11.40 11.59 -15.04
N ASN A 126 -10.26 12.23 -15.31
CA ASN A 126 -9.09 11.57 -15.91
C ASN A 126 -8.46 10.51 -15.00
N TYR A 127 -8.52 10.70 -13.67
CA TYR A 127 -8.07 9.70 -12.71
C TYR A 127 -8.93 8.42 -12.78
N SER A 128 -10.25 8.55 -12.83
CA SER A 128 -11.16 7.39 -12.93
C SER A 128 -11.03 6.65 -14.28
N ILE A 129 -10.53 7.31 -15.34
CA ILE A 129 -10.15 6.66 -16.60
C ILE A 129 -8.85 5.86 -16.44
N ASN A 130 -7.84 6.40 -15.76
CA ASN A 130 -6.59 5.67 -15.45
C ASN A 130 -6.80 4.50 -14.47
N GLU A 131 -7.80 4.60 -13.59
CA GLU A 131 -8.25 3.51 -12.72
C GLU A 131 -8.69 2.28 -13.53
N LYS A 132 -9.31 2.48 -14.70
CA LYS A 132 -9.71 1.41 -15.63
C LYS A 132 -8.56 0.88 -16.49
N LEU A 133 -7.48 1.65 -16.70
CA LEU A 133 -6.30 1.21 -17.45
C LEU A 133 -5.33 0.39 -16.58
N ASP A 134 -5.27 0.64 -15.28
CA ASP A 134 -4.49 -0.18 -14.32
C ASP A 134 -5.08 -1.60 -14.11
N GLU A 135 -6.32 -1.85 -14.54
CA GLU A 135 -6.86 -3.22 -14.63
C GLU A 135 -6.30 -3.97 -15.84
N CYS A 136 -5.81 -3.27 -16.89
CA CYS A 136 -5.19 -3.87 -18.08
C CYS A 136 -3.70 -4.19 -17.92
N ASP A 137 -2.96 -3.46 -17.08
CA ASP A 137 -1.54 -3.76 -16.80
C ASP A 137 -1.32 -5.04 -15.96
N GLN A 138 -2.42 -5.70 -15.54
CA GLN A 138 -2.37 -7.04 -14.92
C GLN A 138 -2.10 -8.18 -15.92
N LEU A 139 -1.99 -7.91 -17.23
CA LEU A 139 -1.74 -8.96 -18.24
C LEU A 139 -0.29 -9.02 -18.79
N GLU A 140 0.58 -8.04 -18.53
CA GLU A 140 1.92 -8.00 -19.18
C GLU A 140 3.13 -8.42 -18.32
N ARG A 141 2.97 -8.85 -17.07
CA ARG A 141 4.10 -9.37 -16.27
C ARG A 141 4.06 -10.87 -15.95
N TRP A 142 3.46 -11.64 -16.86
CA TRP A 142 3.83 -13.03 -17.09
C TRP A 142 4.80 -13.10 -18.28
N LYS A 143 6.06 -12.72 -18.05
CA LYS A 143 7.25 -13.23 -18.75
C LYS A 143 8.45 -13.14 -17.82
#